data_AF-A0A3S4K3I3-F1
#
_entry.id   AF-A0A3S4K3I3-F1
#
_cell.length_a   1.000
_cell.length_b   1.000
_cell.length_c   1.000
_cell.angle_alpha   90.00
_cell.angle_beta   90.00
_cell.angle_gamma   90.00
#
_symmetry.space_group_name_H-M   'P 1'
#
loop_
_entity.id
_entity.type
_entity.pdbx_description
1 polymer ?
#
loop_
_entity_poly.entity_id
_entity_poly.type
_entity_poly.pdbx_seq_one_letter_code
_entity_poly.pdbx_strand_id
1 'polypeptide(L)'
;MNRATQGVYPPASTVKPYVAVSALSAGVITRNTSLFDLAGGSCRGRRNATATGKNGAHGHLNVTKSLEESADTFFYQVAYDMGIDRLSEWMGKFGYGHYTGIDLAEERSGNMPTREWKQKRFKKTVVSGRYDSGGYRPGLLDSDANSDE
;
A
#
# COMPACT_ATOMS: atom_id res chain seq x y z
N MET A 1 6.92 -2.89 27.93
CA MET A 1 6.48 -3.00 26.52
C MET A 1 7.64 -2.60 25.63
N ASN A 2 8.14 -3.54 24.82
CA ASN A 2 9.21 -3.28 23.87
C ASN A 2 8.63 -2.75 22.56
N ARG A 3 8.79 -1.45 22.29
CA ARG A 3 8.25 -0.82 21.07
C ARG A 3 8.94 -1.30 19.79
N ALA A 4 10.18 -1.79 19.88
CA ALA A 4 10.93 -2.22 18.70
C ALA A 4 10.40 -3.54 18.10
N THR A 5 9.97 -4.48 18.94
CA THR A 5 9.54 -5.83 18.51
C THR A 5 8.04 -6.07 18.70
N GLN A 6 7.38 -5.33 19.59
CA GLN A 6 5.94 -5.47 19.86
C GLN A 6 5.11 -4.28 19.37
N GLY A 7 5.77 -3.20 18.91
CA GLY A 7 5.09 -2.03 18.38
C GLY A 7 4.51 -2.32 16.99
N VAL A 8 3.18 -2.44 16.91
CA VAL A 8 2.48 -2.61 15.64
C VAL A 8 1.96 -1.25 15.19
N TYR A 9 2.57 -0.71 14.13
CA TYR A 9 2.22 0.57 13.55
C TYR A 9 2.03 0.42 12.04
N PRO A 10 1.15 1.21 11.41
CA PRO A 10 1.09 1.28 9.96
C PRO A 10 2.45 1.77 9.44
N PRO A 11 3.11 1.04 8.53
CA PRO A 11 4.42 1.43 8.03
C PRO A 11 4.37 2.64 7.09
N ALA A 12 3.17 3.02 6.60
CA ALA A 12 2.91 4.20 5.78
C ALA A 12 3.93 4.33 4.63
N SER A 13 4.44 5.54 4.36
CA SER A 13 5.35 5.80 3.23
C SER A 13 6.67 5.02 3.25
N THR A 14 7.05 4.40 4.37
CA THR A 14 8.30 3.61 4.44
C THR A 14 8.26 2.35 3.57
N VAL A 15 7.07 1.88 3.17
CA VAL A 15 6.94 0.70 2.31
C VAL A 15 7.17 1.00 0.82
N LYS A 16 7.10 2.27 0.42
CA LYS A 16 7.10 2.70 -1.00
C LYS A 16 8.29 2.18 -1.80
N PRO A 17 9.54 2.16 -1.29
CA PRO A 17 10.67 1.54 -2.00
C PRO A 17 10.44 0.05 -2.30
N TYR A 18 9.92 -0.71 -1.35
CA TYR A 18 9.64 -2.14 -1.52
C TYR A 18 8.49 -2.39 -2.50
N VAL A 19 7.46 -1.54 -2.46
CA VAL A 19 6.36 -1.56 -3.44
C VAL A 19 6.88 -1.20 -4.84
N ALA A 20 7.78 -0.23 -4.97
CA ALA A 20 8.38 0.11 -6.26
C ALA A 20 9.21 -1.05 -6.83
N VAL A 21 10.05 -1.69 -6.00
CA VAL A 21 10.86 -2.85 -6.41
C VAL A 21 9.99 -4.02 -6.83
N SER A 22 8.93 -4.32 -6.07
CA SER A 22 8.01 -5.41 -6.40
C SER A 22 7.22 -5.13 -7.68
N ALA A 23 6.76 -3.90 -7.89
CA ALA A 23 6.05 -3.50 -9.11
C ALA A 23 6.95 -3.55 -10.36
N LEU A 24 8.21 -3.11 -10.24
CA LEU A 24 9.21 -3.23 -11.31
C LEU A 24 9.53 -4.70 -11.61
N SER A 25 9.70 -5.52 -10.57
CA SER A 25 10.02 -6.94 -10.71
C SER A 25 8.85 -7.74 -11.29
N ALA A 26 7.62 -7.38 -10.95
CA ALA A 26 6.40 -7.96 -11.52
C ALA A 26 6.08 -7.44 -12.93
N GLY A 27 6.88 -6.50 -13.47
CA GLY A 27 6.68 -5.89 -14.79
C GLY A 27 5.42 -5.02 -14.90
N VAL A 28 4.82 -4.63 -13.77
CA VAL A 28 3.61 -3.79 -13.72
C VAL A 28 3.95 -2.34 -14.07
N ILE A 29 5.12 -1.88 -13.64
CA ILE A 29 5.68 -0.59 -14.02
C ILE A 29 7.06 -0.76 -14.62
N THR A 30 7.48 0.24 -15.37
CA THR A 30 8.84 0.40 -15.89
C THR A 30 9.43 1.71 -15.35
N ARG A 31 10.74 1.90 -15.50
CA ARG A 31 11.40 3.18 -15.15
C ARG A 31 10.82 4.38 -15.91
N ASN A 32 10.26 4.12 -17.10
CA ASN A 32 9.68 5.14 -17.98
C ASN A 32 8.17 5.32 -17.77
N THR A 33 7.55 4.51 -16.90
CA THR A 33 6.13 4.67 -16.57
C THR A 33 5.94 6.02 -15.91
N SER A 34 5.18 6.89 -16.59
CA SER A 34 4.81 8.20 -16.07
C SER A 34 3.31 8.26 -15.79
N LEU A 35 2.96 8.86 -14.66
CA LEU A 35 1.60 9.16 -14.26
C LEU A 35 1.48 10.67 -14.09
N PHE A 36 0.37 11.24 -14.57
CA PHE A 36 0.08 12.64 -14.35
C PHE A 36 -0.86 12.80 -13.16
N ASP A 37 -0.36 13.41 -12.09
CA ASP A 37 -1.10 13.69 -10.87
C ASP A 37 -1.76 15.07 -10.96
N LEU A 38 -3.09 15.06 -11.04
CA LEU A 38 -3.94 16.24 -11.11
C LEU A 38 -4.31 16.73 -9.70
N ALA A 39 -4.56 18.04 -9.58
CA ALA A 39 -5.02 18.66 -8.34
C ALA A 39 -6.29 17.97 -7.82
N GLY A 40 -6.20 17.36 -6.64
CA GLY A 40 -7.31 16.62 -6.01
C GLY A 40 -7.31 15.11 -6.24
N GLY A 41 -6.19 14.54 -6.74
CA GLY A 41 -5.87 13.11 -6.69
C GLY A 41 -6.87 12.23 -7.42
N SER A 42 -6.83 12.19 -8.75
CA SER A 42 -7.69 11.26 -9.50
C SER A 42 -6.91 10.01 -9.86
N CYS A 43 -7.23 8.87 -9.24
CA CYS A 43 -6.85 7.56 -9.76
C CYS A 43 -8.03 7.02 -10.58
N ARG A 44 -7.87 6.91 -11.90
CA ARG A 44 -8.86 6.31 -12.83
C ARG A 44 -10.31 6.77 -12.61
N GLY A 45 -10.52 8.08 -12.46
CA GLY A 45 -11.86 8.68 -12.37
C GLY A 45 -12.50 8.62 -10.99
N ARG A 46 -11.82 8.08 -9.96
CA ARG A 46 -12.23 8.25 -8.56
C ARG A 46 -11.35 9.33 -7.92
N ARG A 47 -11.99 10.31 -7.28
CA ARG A 47 -11.30 11.27 -6.40
C ARG A 47 -10.76 10.51 -5.20
N ASN A 48 -9.45 10.28 -5.18
CA ASN A 48 -8.72 9.90 -4.00
C ASN A 48 -8.31 11.21 -3.31
N ALA A 49 -8.89 11.47 -2.13
CA ALA A 49 -8.64 12.69 -1.36
C ALA A 49 -7.21 12.84 -0.80
N THR A 50 -6.28 11.98 -1.21
CA THR A 50 -4.93 11.82 -0.64
C THR A 50 -3.83 12.30 -1.58
N ALA A 51 -4.07 13.42 -2.29
CA ALA A 51 -3.01 14.08 -3.03
C ALA A 51 -2.08 14.83 -2.05
N THR A 52 -0.87 14.31 -1.84
CA THR A 52 0.13 14.85 -0.90
C THR A 52 0.98 16.00 -1.47
N GLY A 53 0.66 16.47 -2.69
CA GLY A 53 1.50 17.40 -3.43
C GLY A 53 1.28 18.86 -3.07
N LYS A 54 2.26 19.71 -3.42
CA LYS A 54 2.12 21.17 -3.31
C LYS A 54 0.95 21.62 -4.20
N ASN A 55 -0.01 22.35 -3.64
CA ASN A 55 -1.28 22.73 -4.28
C ASN A 55 -2.18 21.54 -4.67
N GLY A 56 -1.98 20.37 -4.03
CA GLY A 56 -2.78 19.17 -4.25
C GLY A 56 -2.41 18.37 -5.51
N ALA A 57 -1.26 18.64 -6.13
CA ALA A 57 -0.77 17.94 -7.33
C ALA A 57 0.77 17.84 -7.35
N HIS A 58 1.30 16.75 -7.88
CA HIS A 58 2.75 16.61 -8.16
C HIS A 58 3.11 16.75 -9.65
N GLY A 59 2.11 16.92 -10.53
CA GLY A 59 2.28 16.98 -11.97
C GLY A 59 2.73 15.65 -12.55
N HIS A 60 3.71 15.66 -13.47
CA HIS A 60 4.28 14.42 -14.00
C HIS A 60 5.12 13.71 -12.93
N LEU A 61 4.73 12.49 -12.63
CA LEU A 61 5.39 11.56 -11.72
C LEU A 61 5.96 10.39 -12.50
N ASN A 62 7.16 9.96 -12.12
CA ASN A 62 7.74 8.66 -12.47
C ASN A 62 8.11 7.94 -11.16
N VAL A 63 8.51 6.67 -11.22
CA VAL A 63 8.84 5.90 -10.01
C VAL A 63 9.89 6.59 -9.13
N THR A 64 10.90 7.23 -9.72
CA THR A 64 11.96 7.95 -9.00
C THR A 64 11.41 9.17 -8.25
N LYS A 65 10.73 10.06 -8.96
CA LYS A 65 10.13 11.28 -8.39
C LYS A 65 9.04 10.94 -7.38
N SER A 66 8.28 9.87 -7.61
CA SER A 66 7.28 9.40 -6.64
C SER A 66 7.90 8.91 -5.33
N LEU A 67 9.11 8.35 -5.37
CA LEU A 67 9.86 8.01 -4.17
C LEU A 67 10.44 9.26 -3.49
N GLU A 68 10.96 10.22 -4.26
CA GLU A 68 11.53 11.48 -3.76
C GLU A 68 10.48 12.37 -3.08
N GLU A 69 9.34 12.57 -3.74
CA GLU A 69 8.25 13.43 -3.26
C GLU A 69 7.23 12.67 -2.40
N SER A 70 7.45 11.36 -2.17
CA SER A 70 6.53 10.50 -1.44
C SER A 70 5.09 10.58 -1.99
N ALA A 71 4.94 10.59 -3.31
CA ALA A 71 3.67 10.84 -3.98
C ALA A 71 2.73 9.63 -3.89
N ASP A 72 1.66 9.74 -3.11
CA ASP A 72 0.74 8.63 -2.86
C ASP A 72 -0.05 8.19 -4.11
N THR A 73 -0.44 9.15 -4.97
CA THR A 73 -1.22 8.88 -6.20
C THR A 73 -0.55 7.80 -7.06
N PHE A 74 0.77 7.84 -7.19
CA PHE A 74 1.51 6.87 -7.98
C PHE A 74 1.43 5.47 -7.35
N PHE A 75 1.66 5.36 -6.05
CA PHE A 75 1.64 4.07 -5.34
C PHE A 75 0.23 3.48 -5.22
N TYR A 76 -0.82 4.31 -5.18
CA TYR A 76 -2.19 3.83 -5.28
C TYR A 76 -2.46 3.20 -6.65
N GLN A 77 -2.00 3.82 -7.74
CA GLN A 77 -2.14 3.25 -9.08
C GLN A 77 -1.36 1.93 -9.19
N VAL A 78 -0.12 1.91 -8.70
CA VAL A 78 0.72 0.70 -8.67
C VAL A 78 0.06 -0.42 -7.89
N ALA A 79 -0.45 -0.15 -6.68
CA ALA A 79 -1.11 -1.14 -5.86
C ALA A 79 -2.39 -1.68 -6.52
N TYR A 80 -3.14 -0.82 -7.23
CA TYR A 80 -4.29 -1.23 -8.01
C TYR A 80 -3.90 -2.15 -9.17
N ASP A 81 -2.88 -1.78 -9.94
CA ASP A 81 -2.43 -2.56 -11.10
C ASP A 81 -1.75 -3.88 -10.69
N MET A 82 -1.05 -3.90 -9.56
CA MET A 82 -0.54 -5.14 -8.96
C MET A 82 -1.66 -6.04 -8.47
N GLY A 83 -2.68 -5.46 -7.82
CA GLY A 83 -3.69 -6.20 -7.08
C GLY A 83 -3.17 -6.75 -5.75
N ILE A 84 -4.08 -7.02 -4.82
CA ILE A 84 -3.72 -7.44 -3.46
C ILE A 84 -2.95 -8.75 -3.41
N ASP A 85 -3.25 -9.70 -4.30
CA ASP A 85 -2.64 -11.04 -4.25
C ASP A 85 -1.13 -10.96 -4.51
N ARG A 86 -0.73 -10.32 -5.62
CA ARG A 86 0.68 -10.08 -5.92
C ARG A 86 1.34 -9.15 -4.91
N LEU A 87 0.65 -8.09 -4.48
CA LEU A 87 1.22 -7.14 -3.53
C LEU A 87 1.51 -7.81 -2.19
N SER A 88 0.57 -8.56 -1.64
CA SER A 88 0.76 -9.29 -0.38
C SER A 88 1.81 -10.38 -0.49
N GLU A 89 1.89 -11.09 -1.62
CA GLU A 89 2.96 -12.07 -1.88
C GLU A 89 4.34 -11.42 -1.84
N TRP A 90 4.52 -10.30 -2.56
CA TRP A 90 5.79 -9.59 -2.59
C TRP A 90 6.16 -8.97 -1.24
N MET A 91 5.20 -8.35 -0.55
CA MET A 91 5.44 -7.80 0.79
C MET A 91 5.74 -8.89 1.81
N GLY A 92 5.13 -10.07 1.70
CA GLY A 92 5.47 -11.25 2.48
C GLY A 92 6.93 -11.70 2.28
N LYS A 93 7.44 -11.65 1.03
CA LYS A 93 8.87 -11.93 0.74
C LYS A 93 9.83 -10.94 1.40
N PHE A 94 9.39 -9.71 1.63
CA PHE A 94 10.16 -8.71 2.40
C PHE A 94 10.02 -8.89 3.93
N GLY A 95 9.24 -9.88 4.39
CA GLY A 95 9.07 -10.22 5.81
C GLY A 95 7.85 -9.57 6.47
N TYR A 96 7.06 -8.76 5.76
CA TYR A 96 5.86 -8.16 6.33
C TYR A 96 4.81 -9.22 6.65
N GLY A 97 4.26 -9.20 7.88
CA GLY A 97 3.27 -10.19 8.33
C GLY A 97 3.88 -11.48 8.88
N HIS A 98 5.21 -11.59 8.90
CA HIS A 98 5.95 -12.73 9.45
C HIS A 98 6.80 -12.30 10.64
N TYR A 99 7.16 -13.26 11.50
CA TYR A 99 8.17 -13.03 12.53
C TYR A 99 9.53 -12.85 11.86
N THR A 100 10.33 -11.91 12.37
CA THR A 100 11.67 -11.60 11.84
C THR A 100 12.68 -12.70 12.16
N GLY A 101 12.40 -13.53 13.17
CA GLY A 101 13.30 -14.59 13.62
C GLY A 101 14.41 -14.10 14.55
N ILE A 102 14.26 -12.91 15.12
CA ILE A 102 15.16 -12.39 16.15
C ILE A 102 15.12 -13.28 17.40
N ASP A 103 16.23 -13.37 18.11
CA ASP A 103 16.42 -14.19 19.32
C ASP A 103 15.78 -13.57 20.58
N LEU A 104 14.56 -13.04 20.43
CA LEU A 104 13.76 -12.44 21.48
C LEU A 104 12.38 -13.09 21.52
N ALA A 105 11.92 -13.46 22.72
CA ALA A 105 10.60 -14.08 22.89
C ALA A 105 9.43 -13.11 22.67
N GLU A 106 9.68 -11.81 22.81
CA GLU A 106 8.67 -10.75 22.78
C GLU A 106 8.55 -10.11 21.41
N GLU A 107 7.92 -10.78 20.44
CA GLU A 107 7.73 -10.28 19.07
C GLU A 107 6.27 -10.28 18.63
N ARG A 108 5.89 -9.33 17.77
CA ARG A 108 4.62 -9.33 17.04
C ARG A 108 4.87 -9.27 15.54
N SER A 109 4.27 -10.18 14.79
CA SER A 109 4.40 -10.30 13.33
C SER A 109 3.75 -9.18 12.52
N GLY A 110 2.97 -8.29 13.16
CA GLY A 110 2.13 -7.32 12.48
C GLY A 110 1.03 -7.99 11.65
N ASN A 111 0.56 -7.30 10.60
CA ASN A 111 -0.49 -7.81 9.73
C ASN A 111 -0.23 -7.42 8.28
N MET A 112 -0.01 -8.42 7.42
CA MET A 112 0.01 -8.23 5.96
C MET A 112 -1.36 -8.62 5.39
N PRO A 113 -2.19 -7.65 4.96
CA PRO A 113 -3.54 -7.96 4.50
C PRO A 113 -3.53 -8.84 3.25
N THR A 114 -4.23 -9.97 3.31
CA THR A 114 -4.57 -10.82 2.15
C THR A 114 -6.09 -10.90 1.98
N ARG A 115 -6.57 -11.45 0.86
CA ARG A 115 -8.01 -11.68 0.66
C ARG A 115 -8.57 -12.64 1.70
N GLU A 116 -7.86 -13.74 1.94
CA GLU A 116 -8.22 -14.79 2.89
C GLU A 116 -8.26 -14.23 4.32
N TRP A 117 -7.27 -13.40 4.66
CA TRP A 117 -7.23 -12.71 5.95
C TRP A 117 -8.47 -11.83 6.14
N LYS A 118 -8.82 -11.01 5.14
CA LYS A 118 -9.99 -10.12 5.21
C LYS A 118 -11.30 -10.91 5.34
N GLN A 119 -11.45 -11.99 4.57
CA GLN A 119 -12.62 -12.87 4.64
C GLN A 119 -12.75 -13.55 6.02
N LYS A 120 -11.65 -14.06 6.56
CA LYS A 120 -11.61 -14.72 7.88
C LYS A 120 -11.89 -13.73 9.02
N ARG A 121 -11.34 -12.51 8.93
CA ARG A 121 -11.42 -11.49 9.99
C ARG A 121 -12.75 -10.72 10.02
N PHE A 122 -13.35 -10.47 8.86
CA PHE A 122 -14.55 -9.62 8.75
C PHE A 122 -15.80 -10.37 8.25
N LYS A 123 -15.71 -11.68 7.96
CA LYS A 123 -16.83 -12.51 7.46
C LYS A 123 -17.58 -11.90 6.26
N LYS A 124 -16.95 -11.02 5.48
CA LYS A 124 -17.53 -10.46 4.26
C LYS A 124 -17.08 -11.30 3.07
N THR A 125 -18.03 -11.99 2.46
CA THR A 125 -17.87 -12.65 1.16
C THR A 125 -17.51 -11.60 0.11
N VAL A 126 -16.38 -11.80 -0.58
CA VAL A 126 -16.04 -10.97 -1.74
C VAL A 126 -16.99 -11.37 -2.86
N VAL A 127 -18.09 -10.63 -3.05
CA VAL A 127 -18.98 -10.81 -4.19
C VAL A 127 -18.21 -10.43 -5.45
N SER A 128 -17.91 -11.42 -6.28
CA SER A 128 -17.44 -11.23 -7.65
C SER A 128 -18.42 -10.31 -8.39
N GLY A 129 -18.00 -9.10 -8.73
CA GLY A 129 -18.75 -8.20 -9.62
C GLY A 129 -19.33 -6.92 -9.02
N ARG A 130 -19.23 -6.63 -7.71
CA ARG A 130 -19.53 -5.29 -7.17
C ARG A 130 -18.26 -4.63 -6.66
N TYR A 131 -17.76 -3.66 -7.44
CA TYR A 131 -16.88 -2.63 -6.92
C TYR A 131 -17.72 -1.76 -5.95
N ASP A 132 -17.80 -2.18 -4.69
CA ASP A 132 -18.36 -1.32 -3.64
C ASP A 132 -17.64 0.05 -3.68
N SER A 133 -18.43 1.09 -3.51
CA SER A 133 -18.06 2.50 -3.63
C SER A 133 -16.92 2.94 -2.69
N GLY A 134 -16.52 2.12 -1.72
CA GLY A 134 -15.29 2.26 -0.96
C GLY A 134 -14.10 1.72 -1.74
N GLY A 135 -13.39 2.61 -2.46
CA GLY A 135 -12.18 2.25 -3.18
C GLY A 135 -11.25 1.41 -2.32
N TYR A 136 -10.72 0.33 -2.89
CA TYR A 136 -9.74 -0.50 -2.20
C TYR A 136 -8.50 0.36 -1.90
N ARG A 137 -8.46 0.92 -0.69
CA ARG A 137 -7.29 1.59 -0.15
C ARG A 137 -6.42 0.52 0.51
N PRO A 138 -5.21 0.25 0.01
CA PRO A 138 -4.28 -0.58 0.74
C PRO A 138 -3.97 0.17 2.04
N GLY A 139 -4.47 -0.32 3.19
CA GLY A 139 -4.15 0.26 4.51
C GLY A 139 -2.64 0.27 4.81
N LEU A 140 -1.83 -0.40 3.99
CA LEU A 140 -0.38 -0.33 4.03
C LEU A 140 0.19 1.05 3.63
N LEU A 141 -0.56 1.83 2.84
CA LEU A 141 -0.14 3.14 2.33
C LEU A 141 -0.76 4.32 3.09
N ASP A 142 -1.78 4.08 3.93
CA ASP A 142 -2.44 5.12 4.72
C ASP A 142 -1.79 5.24 6.11
N SER A 143 -1.63 6.47 6.62
CA SER A 143 -1.27 6.73 8.03
C SER A 143 -2.40 6.34 9.00
N ASP A 144 -3.63 6.25 8.47
CA ASP A 144 -4.86 6.19 9.25
C ASP A 144 -5.49 4.79 9.25
N ALA A 145 -4.70 3.76 8.92
CA ALA A 145 -5.14 2.36 8.81
C ALA A 145 -5.64 1.72 10.12
N ASN A 146 -5.77 2.51 11.19
CA ASN A 146 -6.22 2.11 12.51
C ASN A 146 -7.45 2.89 13.01
N SER A 147 -8.18 3.58 12.11
CA SER A 147 -9.34 4.42 12.47
C SER A 147 -10.70 3.70 12.45
N ASP A 148 -10.73 2.39 12.19
CA ASP A 148 -11.94 1.56 12.36
C ASP A 148 -11.88 0.81 13.71
N GLU A 149 -11.72 1.56 14.81
CA GLU A 149 -12.05 1.13 16.18
C GLU A 149 -13.22 1.96 16.72
#